data_AF-A0A809QRP6-F1
#
_entry.id   AF-A0A809QRP6-F1
#
_cell.length_a   1.000
_cell.length_b   1.000
_cell.length_c   1.000
_cell.angle_alpha   90.00
_cell.angle_beta   90.00
_cell.angle_gamma   90.00
#
_symmetry.space_group_name_H-M   'P 1'
#
loop_
_entity.id
_entity.type
_entity.pdbx_description
1 polymer ?
#
loop_
_entity_poly.entity_id
_entity_poly.type
_entity_poly.pdbx_seq_one_letter_code
_entity_poly.pdbx_strand_id
1 'polypeptide(L)'
;MLEEIYNGKLPCAIFRELIEQDPALTNFRLSQIFRLEFINVDGLAGQLIWHWKGPGKTQGMRDEVLNEELLRMLKEAGYVEKDKF
;
A
#
# COMPACT_ATOMS: atom_id res chain seq x y z
N MET A 1 2.68 -11.75 -2.33
CA MET A 1 2.23 -11.09 -1.06
C MET A 1 1.58 -9.73 -1.32
N LEU A 2 2.26 -8.77 -1.96
CA LEU A 2 1.58 -7.56 -2.51
C LEU A 2 0.57 -7.91 -3.60
N GLU A 3 0.84 -9.01 -4.30
CA GLU A 3 -0.06 -9.62 -5.28
C GLU A 3 -1.44 -9.94 -4.73
N GLU A 4 -1.58 -10.15 -3.42
CA GLU A 4 -2.88 -10.42 -2.82
C GLU A 4 -3.81 -9.20 -2.85
N ILE A 5 -3.26 -8.01 -3.11
CA ILE A 5 -4.04 -6.81 -3.42
C ILE A 5 -4.82 -7.01 -4.73
N TYR A 6 -4.30 -7.77 -5.70
CA TYR A 6 -5.04 -8.20 -6.90
C TYR A 6 -6.28 -9.03 -6.57
N ASN A 7 -6.23 -9.74 -5.44
CA ASN A 7 -7.20 -10.73 -5.01
C ASN A 7 -8.24 -10.20 -4.02
N GLY A 8 -8.26 -8.89 -3.73
CA GLY A 8 -9.25 -8.33 -2.81
C GLY A 8 -8.69 -7.88 -1.46
N LYS A 9 -7.39 -8.05 -1.18
CA LYS A 9 -6.85 -7.61 0.10
C LYS A 9 -6.54 -6.11 0.10
N LEU A 10 -6.82 -5.47 1.24
CA LEU A 10 -6.51 -4.06 1.44
C LEU A 10 -5.00 -3.83 1.55
N PRO A 11 -4.45 -2.76 0.93
CA PRO A 11 -3.03 -2.42 1.03
C PRO A 11 -2.52 -2.37 2.47
N CYS A 12 -3.24 -1.72 3.39
CA CYS A 12 -2.81 -1.59 4.78
C CYS A 12 -2.74 -2.95 5.52
N ALA A 13 -3.55 -3.94 5.13
CA ALA A 13 -3.53 -5.27 5.72
C ALA A 13 -2.25 -6.01 5.29
N ILE A 14 -1.94 -6.00 3.99
CA ILE A 14 -0.70 -6.57 3.46
C ILE A 14 0.54 -5.88 4.03
N PHE A 15 0.50 -4.56 4.17
CA PHE A 15 1.61 -3.81 4.75
C PHE A 15 1.88 -4.21 6.21
N ARG A 16 0.84 -4.52 6.99
CA ARG A 16 1.00 -5.05 8.33
C ARG A 16 1.58 -6.46 8.33
N GLU A 17 1.07 -7.35 7.47
CA GLU A 17 1.61 -8.71 7.33
C GLU A 17 3.12 -8.67 6.98
N LEU A 18 3.53 -7.72 6.12
CA LEU A 18 4.95 -7.51 5.78
C LEU A 18 5.78 -7.00 6.96
N ILE A 19 5.25 -6.05 7.75
CA ILE A 19 5.94 -5.51 8.94
C ILE A 19 5.98 -6.55 10.08
N GLU A 20 4.97 -7.40 10.21
CA GLU A 20 4.98 -8.49 11.19
C GLU A 20 6.05 -9.53 10.88
N GLN A 21 6.29 -9.80 9.59
CA GLN A 21 7.36 -10.70 9.13
C GLN A 21 8.75 -10.06 9.24
N ASP A 22 8.85 -8.75 9.01
CA ASP A 22 10.07 -7.97 9.19
C ASP A 22 9.79 -6.68 9.98
N PRO A 23 9.91 -6.70 11.32
CA PRO A 23 9.67 -5.51 12.14
C PRO A 23 10.64 -4.35 11.88
N ALA A 24 11.77 -4.57 11.18
CA ALA A 24 12.67 -3.51 10.77
C ALA A 24 12.18 -2.79 9.49
N LEU A 25 11.13 -3.29 8.85
CA LEU A 25 10.57 -2.73 7.63
C LEU A 25 9.93 -1.36 7.91
N THR A 26 10.58 -0.32 7.41
CA THR A 26 10.08 1.06 7.52
C THR A 26 9.07 1.38 6.41
N ASN A 27 8.17 2.36 6.63
CA ASN A 27 7.31 2.88 5.57
C ASN A 27 8.10 3.33 4.33
N PHE A 28 9.32 3.85 4.53
CA PHE A 28 10.19 4.22 3.43
C PHE A 28 10.51 3.00 2.56
N ARG A 29 10.98 1.92 3.20
CA ARG A 29 11.31 0.69 2.48
C ARG A 29 10.08 0.03 1.86
N LEU A 30 8.96 0.02 2.57
CA LEU A 30 7.67 -0.45 2.09
C LEU A 30 7.25 0.28 0.80
N SER A 31 7.41 1.60 0.74
CA SER A 31 7.11 2.36 -0.49
C SER A 31 7.99 1.95 -1.67
N GLN A 32 9.25 1.58 -1.41
CA GLN A 32 10.17 1.17 -2.47
C GLN A 32 9.75 -0.18 -3.03
N ILE A 33 9.42 -1.12 -2.15
CA ILE A 33 8.90 -2.44 -2.54
C ILE A 33 7.60 -2.27 -3.34
N PHE A 34 6.68 -1.44 -2.86
CA PHE A 34 5.42 -1.17 -3.56
C PHE A 34 5.64 -0.61 -4.98
N ARG A 35 6.53 0.38 -5.14
CA ARG A 35 6.81 0.96 -6.47
C ARG A 35 7.55 0.01 -7.41
N LEU A 36 8.32 -0.94 -6.87
CA LEU A 36 8.97 -1.97 -7.68
C LEU A 36 7.95 -2.99 -8.21
N GLU A 37 6.97 -3.35 -7.39
CA GLU A 37 5.89 -4.26 -7.78
C GLU A 37 4.92 -3.59 -8.75
N PHE A 38 4.51 -2.35 -8.47
CA PHE A 38 3.51 -1.60 -9.22
C PHE A 38 4.15 -0.48 -10.03
N ILE A 39 5.03 -0.86 -10.97
CA ILE A 39 5.86 0.10 -11.74
C ILE A 39 5.06 1.15 -12.52
N ASN A 40 3.81 0.85 -12.90
CA ASN A 40 2.94 1.77 -13.64
C ASN A 40 2.10 2.69 -12.73
N VAL A 41 2.22 2.58 -11.40
CA VAL A 41 1.53 3.46 -10.47
C VAL A 41 2.31 4.76 -10.29
N ASP A 42 1.58 5.88 -10.21
CA ASP A 42 2.13 7.21 -9.95
C ASP A 42 3.06 7.23 -8.71
N GLY A 43 4.17 7.96 -8.80
CA GLY A 43 5.11 8.17 -7.70
C GLY A 43 4.46 8.74 -6.42
N LEU A 44 3.29 9.38 -6.54
CA LEU A 44 2.45 9.80 -5.41
C LEU A 44 2.11 8.64 -4.46
N ALA A 45 1.93 7.41 -4.97
CA ALA A 45 1.67 6.24 -4.12
C ALA A 45 2.77 6.03 -3.07
N GLY A 46 4.02 6.31 -3.44
CA GLY A 46 5.13 6.22 -2.49
C GLY A 46 5.02 7.23 -1.35
N GLN A 47 4.56 8.46 -1.64
CA GLN A 47 4.35 9.48 -0.63
C GLN A 47 3.20 9.11 0.31
N LEU A 48 2.10 8.56 -0.22
CA LEU A 48 0.99 8.07 0.59
C LEU A 48 1.47 7.02 1.61
N ILE A 49 2.29 6.07 1.17
CA ILE A 49 2.85 5.01 2.03
C ILE A 49 3.80 5.61 3.08
N TRP A 50 4.63 6.60 2.73
CA TRP A 50 5.51 7.27 3.70
C TRP A 50 4.72 7.92 4.84
N HIS A 51 3.63 8.60 4.49
CA HIS A 51 2.79 9.32 5.44
C HIS A 51 1.75 8.45 6.16
N TRP A 52 1.62 7.17 5.81
CA TRP A 52 0.74 6.23 6.49
C TRP A 52 1.05 6.09 7.98
N LYS A 53 -0.01 6.13 8.80
CA LYS A 53 0.00 5.81 10.23
C LYS A 53 0.00 4.28 10.42
N GLY A 54 1.11 3.66 10.04
CA GLY A 54 1.35 2.24 10.25
C GLY A 54 1.62 1.87 11.72
N PRO A 55 1.90 0.58 12.00
CA PRO A 55 2.23 0.10 13.34
C PRO A 55 3.29 0.97 14.05
N GLY A 56 3.06 1.28 15.33
CA GLY A 56 3.98 2.08 16.14
C GLY A 56 3.95 3.59 15.89
N LYS A 57 3.17 4.10 14.91
CA LYS A 57 3.04 5.54 14.65
C LYS A 57 1.78 6.12 15.30
N THR A 58 1.91 7.29 15.94
CA THR A 58 0.79 8.01 16.57
C THR A 58 0.12 9.01 15.63
N GLN A 59 0.81 9.43 14.57
CA GLN A 59 0.36 10.41 13.57
C GLN A 59 0.55 9.87 12.14
N GLY A 60 -0.22 10.41 11.19
CA GLY A 60 -0.17 10.05 9.78
C GLY A 60 -1.54 9.78 9.17
N MET A 61 -1.53 9.41 7.89
CA MET A 61 -2.71 9.01 7.11
C MET A 61 -3.33 7.74 7.68
N ARG A 62 -4.65 7.74 7.84
CA ARG A 62 -5.41 6.57 8.33
C ARG A 62 -5.50 5.49 7.26
N ASP A 63 -5.77 4.27 7.69
CA ASP A 63 -5.91 3.11 6.82
C ASP A 63 -6.95 3.30 5.73
N GLU A 64 -8.11 3.87 6.06
CA GLU A 64 -9.21 4.01 5.11
C GLU A 64 -8.78 4.88 3.93
N VAL A 65 -8.11 6.00 4.23
CA VAL A 65 -7.61 6.96 3.22
C VAL A 65 -6.46 6.34 2.42
N LEU A 66 -5.55 5.63 3.07
CA LEU A 66 -4.45 4.96 2.38
C LEU A 66 -4.97 3.90 1.40
N ASN A 67 -5.92 3.07 1.85
CA ASN A 67 -6.50 2.01 1.04
C ASN A 67 -7.26 2.59 -0.15
N GLU A 68 -8.11 3.59 0.08
CA GLU A 68 -8.89 4.25 -0.97
C GLU A 68 -7.98 4.81 -2.07
N GLU A 69 -6.97 5.59 -1.70
CA GLU A 69 -6.07 6.21 -2.68
C GLU A 69 -5.19 5.19 -3.41
N LEU A 70 -4.60 4.22 -2.70
CA LEU A 70 -3.76 3.21 -3.34
C LEU A 70 -4.58 2.29 -4.25
N LEU A 71 -5.78 1.87 -3.85
CA LEU A 71 -6.65 1.04 -4.69
C LEU A 71 -7.12 1.82 -5.92
N ARG A 72 -7.46 3.11 -5.78
CA ARG A 72 -7.79 3.98 -6.92
C ARG A 72 -6.62 4.05 -7.91
N MET A 73 -5.41 4.32 -7.42
CA MET A 73 -4.21 4.39 -8.26
C MET A 73 -3.89 3.05 -8.94
N LEU A 74 -4.03 1.93 -8.22
CA LEU A 74 -3.83 0.59 -8.78
C LEU A 74 -4.87 0.27 -9.87
N LYS A 75 -6.13 0.71 -9.68
CA LYS A 75 -7.21 0.54 -10.67
C LYS A 75 -6.95 1.37 -11.93
N GLU A 76 -6.49 2.60 -11.76
CA GLU A 76 -6.10 3.49 -12.87
C GLU A 76 -4.91 2.93 -13.65
N ALA A 77 -3.95 2.30 -12.97
CA ALA A 77 -2.79 1.64 -13.58
C ALA A 77 -3.08 0.24 -14.14
N GLY A 78 -4.31 -0.26 -14.03
CA GLY A 78 -4.73 -1.56 -14.58
C GLY A 78 -4.32 -2.78 -13.78
N TYR A 79 -3.93 -2.60 -12.52
CA TYR A 79 -3.51 -3.69 -11.63
C TYR A 79 -4.69 -4.38 -10.93
N VAL A 80 -5.77 -3.66 -10.63
CA VAL A 80 -6.97 -4.22 -10.01
C VAL A 80 -8.21 -3.97 -10.87
N GLU A 81 -9.10 -4.96 -10.94
CA GLU A 81 -10.33 -4.90 -11.72
C GLU A 81 -11.32 -3.89 -11.14
N LYS A 82 -12.14 -3.29 -12.01
CA LYS A 82 -13.03 -2.19 -11.60
C LYS A 82 -14.13 -2.61 -10.62
N ASP A 83 -14.48 -3.89 -10.55
CA ASP A 83 -15.68 -4.39 -9.87
C ASP A 83 -15.40 -5.19 -8.59
N LYS A 84 -14.14 -5.22 -8.13
CA LYS A 84 -13.74 -6.03 -6.96
C LYS A 84 -13.86 -5.34 -5.60
N PHE A 85 -14.22 -4.05 -5.55
CA PHE A 85 -14.26 -3.25 -4.32
C PHE A 85 -15.33 -2.16 -4.36
#